data_AF-A0A376BLK0-F1
#
_entry.id   AF-A0A376BLK0-F1
#
_cell.length_a   1.000
_cell.length_b   1.000
_cell.length_c   1.000
_cell.angle_alpha   90.00
_cell.angle_beta   90.00
_cell.angle_gamma   90.00
#
_symmetry.space_group_name_H-M   'P 1'
#
loop_
_entity.id
_entity.type
_entity.pdbx_description
1 polymer ?
#
loop_
_entity_poly.entity_id
_entity_poly.type
_entity_poly.pdbx_seq_one_letter_code
_entity_poly.pdbx_strand_id
1 'polypeptide(L)'
;MSLNVIILAAGKGTRMYSKLPKVLHKIAGKSMLEHVIDTAETLKPSNINVVIGHGKEQVLAQLAHKKNITWVEQTEQLGTGHAVKMALPHIPPYGRTLVLYGDVPLINTETLVDLLDTAGEQVALLTDVLNNPTGYGRIIRNREGKVEAIVEEKDARIEQKAIREINTGIFVLPNKNLENWLNALSAENAQGEYYLTDVVGLAVRDDVDVLPMAVRASYLAAGVNNKMQLAELERIYQNRQASELLKQGVTLLDPMRVDIRGSLKCGQDVIIDVNAVFEGDVALADGVQIGANCVIKNAKIGENTVIAPFSHLEDCEVGANAQIGPFARLRPKAVLADEVHIGNFVEVKNTTIGKGSKANHLTYLGDATIGTKTNIGAGTITCNYDGVNKYQTVIGDEVRIGSDTMLVAPVKIGDKATTGAGSVITKDCEPNKLVVARARQTVVEGWVRPEKPAKDQPAAAPAETEKPNEAAKPANQSHSRRKNKR
;
A
#
# COMPACT_ATOMS: atom_id res chain seq x y z
N MET A 1 21.25 20.66 26.21
CA MET A 1 20.08 20.77 27.13
C MET A 1 19.19 19.56 26.94
N SER A 2 18.48 19.12 27.98
CA SER A 2 17.47 18.05 27.83
C SER A 2 16.38 18.51 26.87
N LEU A 3 16.04 17.65 25.90
CA LEU A 3 14.97 17.86 24.94
C LEU A 3 13.82 16.92 25.28
N ASN A 4 12.61 17.46 25.36
CA ASN A 4 11.38 16.69 25.48
C ASN A 4 10.54 16.92 24.23
N VAL A 5 9.80 15.90 23.81
CA VAL A 5 8.86 16.03 22.69
C VAL A 5 7.45 15.77 23.21
N ILE A 6 6.51 16.60 22.78
CA ILE A 6 5.08 16.38 22.97
C ILE A 6 4.44 16.27 21.58
N ILE A 7 3.72 15.18 21.31
CA ILE A 7 3.01 14.96 20.05
C ILE A 7 1.51 14.98 20.34
N LEU A 8 0.80 15.96 19.77
CA LEU A 8 -0.65 16.11 19.95
C LEU A 8 -1.41 15.20 18.98
N ALA A 9 -2.15 14.23 19.52
CA ALA A 9 -2.85 13.19 18.76
C ALA A 9 -4.28 12.90 19.28
N ALA A 10 -4.85 13.76 20.12
CA ALA A 10 -6.14 13.54 20.78
C ALA A 10 -7.38 13.92 19.96
N GLY A 11 -7.19 14.56 18.80
CA GLY A 11 -8.27 15.12 17.98
C GLY A 11 -9.16 14.07 17.29
N LYS A 12 -10.48 14.27 17.32
CA LYS A 12 -11.49 13.37 16.74
C LYS A 12 -11.44 13.22 15.22
N GLY A 13 -11.05 14.27 14.48
CA GLY A 13 -10.87 14.20 13.02
C GLY A 13 -12.15 13.98 12.21
N THR A 14 -13.27 14.62 12.58
CA THR A 14 -14.59 14.42 11.96
C THR A 14 -14.62 14.56 10.43
N ARG A 15 -13.81 15.48 9.88
CA ARG A 15 -13.67 15.73 8.43
C ARG A 15 -13.04 14.57 7.64
N MET A 16 -12.50 13.55 8.31
CA MET A 16 -11.97 12.34 7.67
C MET A 16 -13.07 11.35 7.27
N TYR A 17 -14.30 11.50 7.79
CA TYR A 17 -15.40 10.56 7.59
C TYR A 17 -14.97 9.10 7.80
N SER A 18 -14.26 8.83 8.89
CA SER A 18 -13.72 7.50 9.20
C SER A 18 -13.96 7.11 10.65
N LYS A 19 -14.10 5.81 10.89
CA LYS A 19 -14.07 5.21 12.24
C LYS A 19 -12.65 5.08 12.78
N LEU A 20 -11.65 5.10 11.89
CA LEU A 20 -10.24 5.08 12.27
C LEU A 20 -9.83 6.48 12.76
N PRO A 21 -9.14 6.60 13.91
CA PRO A 21 -8.57 7.86 14.36
C PRO A 21 -7.74 8.54 13.27
N LYS A 22 -7.86 9.88 13.16
CA LYS A 22 -7.22 10.69 12.11
C LYS A 22 -5.75 10.34 11.92
N VAL A 23 -5.01 10.33 13.03
CA VAL A 23 -3.56 10.12 13.08
C VAL A 23 -3.11 8.70 12.70
N LEU A 24 -4.04 7.73 12.64
CA LEU A 24 -3.76 6.35 12.21
C LEU A 24 -3.96 6.12 10.70
N HIS A 25 -4.51 7.10 9.98
CA HIS A 25 -4.48 7.06 8.52
C HIS A 25 -3.02 7.05 8.02
N LYS A 26 -2.81 6.37 6.91
CA LYS A 26 -1.47 6.01 6.45
C LYS A 26 -1.00 6.89 5.31
N ILE A 27 0.30 7.17 5.32
CA ILE A 27 1.08 7.63 4.19
C ILE A 27 2.17 6.59 3.93
N ALA A 28 2.31 6.13 2.69
CA ALA A 28 3.28 5.10 2.30
C ALA A 28 3.28 3.86 3.22
N GLY A 29 2.08 3.36 3.56
CA GLY A 29 1.90 2.16 4.37
C GLY A 29 2.07 2.33 5.90
N LYS A 30 2.60 3.47 6.35
CA LYS A 30 2.86 3.81 7.75
C LYS A 30 1.87 4.87 8.26
N SER A 31 1.44 4.79 9.52
CA SER A 31 0.48 5.77 10.06
C SER A 31 1.11 7.17 10.18
N MET A 32 0.30 8.24 10.05
CA MET A 32 0.81 9.61 10.19
C MET A 32 1.49 9.84 11.54
N LEU A 33 0.89 9.34 12.62
CA LEU A 33 1.48 9.42 13.96
C LEU A 33 2.85 8.74 14.04
N GLU A 34 2.98 7.57 13.40
CA GLU A 34 4.23 6.82 13.40
C GLU A 34 5.33 7.54 12.61
N HIS A 35 5.02 8.22 11.51
CA HIS A 35 6.00 9.09 10.81
C HIS A 35 6.52 10.21 11.72
N VAL A 36 5.63 10.84 12.51
CA VAL A 36 6.00 11.91 13.43
C VAL A 36 6.84 11.38 14.59
N ILE A 37 6.46 10.21 15.14
CA ILE A 37 7.23 9.53 16.20
C ILE A 37 8.62 9.16 15.69
N ASP A 38 8.72 8.52 14.52
CA ASP A 38 10.01 8.13 13.93
C ASP A 38 10.93 9.34 13.78
N THR A 39 10.38 10.46 13.28
CA THR A 39 11.12 11.71 13.12
C THR A 39 11.56 12.27 14.48
N ALA A 40 10.69 12.27 15.49
CA ALA A 40 11.04 12.70 16.84
C ALA A 40 12.13 11.83 17.47
N GLU A 41 12.10 10.50 17.27
CA GLU A 41 13.10 9.56 17.77
C GLU A 41 14.51 9.90 17.24
N THR A 42 14.63 10.39 16.00
CA THR A 42 15.92 10.78 15.42
C THR A 42 16.62 11.94 16.16
N LEU A 43 15.85 12.78 16.85
CA LEU A 43 16.37 13.91 17.65
C LEU A 43 16.97 13.45 18.99
N LYS A 44 16.86 12.16 19.32
CA LYS A 44 17.32 11.57 20.59
C LYS A 44 16.82 12.34 21.82
N PRO A 45 15.51 12.63 21.93
CA PRO A 45 14.97 13.35 23.08
C PRO A 45 15.10 12.51 24.36
N SER A 46 15.08 13.19 25.50
CA SER A 46 15.00 12.55 26.81
C SER A 46 13.69 11.78 26.98
N ASN A 47 12.57 12.35 26.50
CA ASN A 47 11.23 11.76 26.55
C ASN A 47 10.40 12.15 25.31
N ILE A 48 9.56 11.22 24.84
CA ILE A 48 8.51 11.48 23.84
C ILE A 48 7.15 11.21 24.49
N ASN A 49 6.34 12.27 24.62
CA ASN A 49 5.01 12.21 25.22
C ASN A 49 3.96 12.34 24.12
N VAL A 50 3.14 11.31 23.92
CA VAL A 50 2.08 11.34 22.90
C VAL A 50 0.74 11.52 23.60
N VAL A 51 0.09 12.67 23.35
CA VAL A 51 -1.19 13.03 23.94
C VAL A 51 -2.32 12.45 23.10
N ILE A 52 -3.03 11.47 23.64
CA ILE A 52 -4.12 10.74 22.98
C ILE A 52 -5.46 11.01 23.67
N GLY A 53 -6.56 10.83 22.93
CA GLY A 53 -7.91 11.08 23.44
C GLY A 53 -8.91 10.21 22.70
N HIS A 54 -9.65 10.79 21.76
CA HIS A 54 -10.63 10.03 20.98
C HIS A 54 -10.00 8.84 20.24
N GLY A 55 -10.54 7.63 20.46
CA GLY A 55 -10.03 6.41 19.83
C GLY A 55 -8.67 5.93 20.34
N LYS A 56 -8.27 6.35 21.55
CA LYS A 56 -7.01 5.97 22.21
C LYS A 56 -6.70 4.47 22.17
N GLU A 57 -7.70 3.61 22.36
CA GLU A 57 -7.51 2.15 22.36
C GLU A 57 -6.96 1.64 21.02
N GLN A 58 -7.47 2.17 19.90
CA GLN A 58 -6.97 1.82 18.57
C GLN A 58 -5.54 2.35 18.36
N VAL A 59 -5.23 3.55 18.86
CA VAL A 59 -3.88 4.13 18.77
C VAL A 59 -2.87 3.28 19.54
N LEU A 60 -3.19 2.95 20.79
CA LEU A 60 -2.35 2.12 21.65
C LEU A 60 -2.14 0.71 21.06
N ALA A 61 -3.21 0.10 20.55
CA ALA A 61 -3.11 -1.23 19.94
C ALA A 61 -2.24 -1.24 18.68
N GLN A 62 -2.41 -0.25 17.78
CA GLN A 62 -1.69 -0.21 16.52
C GLN A 62 -0.21 0.21 16.68
N LEU A 63 0.12 0.94 17.74
CA LEU A 63 1.48 1.42 18.03
C LEU A 63 2.12 0.71 19.23
N ALA A 64 1.61 -0.45 19.63
CA ALA A 64 2.12 -1.23 20.77
C ALA A 64 3.60 -1.68 20.58
N HIS A 65 4.10 -1.70 19.34
CA HIS A 65 5.51 -1.99 19.03
C HIS A 65 6.45 -0.84 19.39
N LYS A 66 5.95 0.39 19.60
CA LYS A 66 6.74 1.55 20.01
C LYS A 66 6.96 1.53 21.52
N LYS A 67 8.21 1.27 21.94
CA LYS A 67 8.56 1.04 23.36
C LYS A 67 8.98 2.28 24.15
N ASN A 68 9.38 3.35 23.48
CA ASN A 68 9.98 4.55 24.11
C ASN A 68 9.01 5.75 24.09
N ILE A 69 7.73 5.48 24.35
CA ILE A 69 6.66 6.49 24.30
C ILE A 69 5.96 6.55 25.65
N THR A 70 5.83 7.76 26.18
CA THR A 70 4.94 8.06 27.30
C THR A 70 3.57 8.43 26.74
N TRP A 71 2.57 7.59 26.98
CA TRP A 71 1.20 7.84 26.55
C TRP A 71 0.48 8.71 27.58
N VAL A 72 0.01 9.87 27.14
CA VAL A 72 -0.67 10.86 27.98
C VAL A 72 -2.11 10.96 27.54
N GLU A 73 -3.05 10.82 28.46
CA GLU A 73 -4.47 10.88 28.13
C GLU A 73 -5.03 12.30 28.29
N GLN A 74 -5.72 12.78 27.25
CA GLN A 74 -6.60 13.94 27.29
C GLN A 74 -8.05 13.43 27.18
N THR A 75 -8.69 13.23 28.33
CA THR A 75 -10.08 12.77 28.44
C THR A 75 -11.06 13.75 27.80
N GLU A 76 -10.89 15.04 28.10
CA GLU A 76 -11.71 16.14 27.59
C GLU A 76 -10.90 17.00 26.61
N GLN A 77 -11.41 17.16 25.38
CA GLN A 77 -10.74 17.93 24.32
C GLN A 77 -10.97 19.44 24.48
N LEU A 78 -10.38 20.02 25.53
CA LEU A 78 -10.49 21.45 25.88
C LEU A 78 -9.46 22.35 25.17
N GLY A 79 -8.93 21.92 24.01
CA GLY A 79 -7.93 22.69 23.23
C GLY A 79 -6.49 22.17 23.31
N THR A 80 -5.62 22.78 22.50
CA THR A 80 -4.21 22.38 22.34
C THR A 80 -3.34 22.72 23.55
N GLY A 81 -3.58 23.86 24.20
CA GLY A 81 -2.90 24.25 25.44
C GLY A 81 -3.23 23.27 26.57
N HIS A 82 -4.49 22.85 26.69
CA HIS A 82 -4.90 21.80 27.62
C HIS A 82 -4.19 20.46 27.31
N ALA A 83 -4.07 20.10 26.03
CA ALA A 83 -3.39 18.86 25.63
C ALA A 83 -1.91 18.87 26.04
N VAL A 84 -1.19 19.98 25.83
CA VAL A 84 0.20 20.13 26.29
C VAL A 84 0.28 20.10 27.83
N LYS A 85 -0.67 20.74 28.51
CA LYS A 85 -0.77 20.75 29.98
C LYS A 85 -0.86 19.35 30.56
N MET A 86 -1.58 18.43 29.92
CA MET A 86 -1.68 17.04 30.37
C MET A 86 -0.33 16.31 30.40
N ALA A 87 0.63 16.74 29.58
CA ALA A 87 1.96 16.12 29.54
C ALA A 87 2.93 16.69 30.59
N LEU A 88 2.62 17.83 31.25
CA LEU A 88 3.49 18.49 32.23
C LEU A 88 4.08 17.57 33.31
N PRO A 89 3.34 16.60 33.89
CA PRO A 89 3.91 15.69 34.90
C PRO A 89 5.11 14.87 34.41
N HIS A 90 5.32 14.78 33.09
CA HIS A 90 6.42 14.06 32.45
C HIS A 90 7.51 14.98 31.86
N ILE A 91 7.38 16.30 32.05
CA ILE A 91 8.31 17.31 31.56
C ILE A 91 9.15 17.84 32.72
N PRO A 92 10.50 17.78 32.65
CA PRO A 92 11.34 18.34 33.69
C PRO A 92 11.25 19.87 33.71
N PRO A 93 11.47 20.54 34.87
CA PRO A 93 11.37 21.99 35.00
C PRO A 93 12.42 22.78 34.19
N TYR A 94 13.49 22.12 33.75
CA TYR A 94 14.55 22.72 32.94
C TYR A 94 14.77 21.93 31.65
N GLY A 95 15.29 22.62 30.63
CA GLY A 95 15.42 22.11 29.27
C GLY A 95 14.41 22.75 28.33
N ARG A 96 14.15 22.07 27.21
CA ARG A 96 13.25 22.55 26.16
C ARG A 96 12.26 21.48 25.75
N THR A 97 11.08 21.91 25.33
CA THR A 97 9.99 21.05 24.86
C THR A 97 9.62 21.40 23.43
N LEU A 98 9.76 20.44 22.52
CA LEU A 98 9.31 20.52 21.14
C LEU A 98 7.87 19.98 21.06
N VAL A 99 6.94 20.80 20.60
CA VAL A 99 5.54 20.43 20.39
C VAL A 99 5.31 20.13 18.91
N LEU A 100 4.81 18.93 18.63
CA LEU A 100 4.50 18.41 17.30
C LEU A 100 3.02 17.98 17.23
N TYR A 101 2.54 17.78 16.00
CA TYR A 101 1.17 17.38 15.71
C TYR A 101 1.17 16.03 14.99
N GLY A 102 0.38 15.07 15.49
CA GLY A 102 0.35 13.70 14.96
C GLY A 102 -0.25 13.56 13.56
N ASP A 103 -0.78 14.65 12.99
CA ASP A 103 -1.33 14.72 11.63
C ASP A 103 -0.47 15.55 10.67
N VAL A 104 0.77 15.90 11.05
CA VAL A 104 1.77 16.56 10.20
C VAL A 104 2.90 15.57 9.85
N PRO A 105 2.63 14.57 9.01
CA PRO A 105 3.50 13.39 8.86
C PRO A 105 4.79 13.63 8.08
N LEU A 106 4.90 14.73 7.33
CA LEU A 106 6.04 14.99 6.45
C LEU A 106 7.10 15.90 7.07
N ILE A 107 6.91 16.35 8.31
CA ILE A 107 7.95 17.06 9.04
C ILE A 107 9.19 16.16 9.13
N ASN A 108 10.37 16.72 8.95
CA ASN A 108 11.61 15.96 8.93
C ASN A 108 12.65 16.51 9.89
N THR A 109 13.63 15.65 10.19
CA THR A 109 14.65 15.88 11.21
C THR A 109 15.40 17.18 11.01
N GLU A 110 15.81 17.52 9.79
CA GLU A 110 16.62 18.74 9.57
C GLU A 110 15.83 20.00 9.93
N THR A 111 14.54 20.06 9.56
CA THR A 111 13.69 21.21 9.90
C THR A 111 13.52 21.34 11.43
N LEU A 112 13.41 20.21 12.14
CA LEU A 112 13.27 20.24 13.60
C LEU A 112 14.57 20.61 14.31
N VAL A 113 15.72 20.17 13.78
CA VAL A 113 17.04 20.59 14.28
C VAL A 113 17.24 22.09 14.10
N ASP A 114 16.96 22.63 12.90
CA ASP A 114 17.06 24.06 12.62
C ASP A 114 16.16 24.89 13.56
N LEU A 115 14.94 24.40 13.84
CA LEU A 115 14.02 25.07 14.77
C LEU A 115 14.55 25.03 16.21
N LEU A 116 15.10 23.90 16.64
CA LEU A 116 15.69 23.74 17.96
C LEU A 116 16.91 24.65 18.15
N ASP A 117 17.74 24.78 17.13
CA ASP A 117 18.92 25.65 17.14
C ASP A 117 18.52 27.13 17.12
N THR A 118 17.48 27.48 16.35
CA THR A 118 16.88 28.82 16.36
C THR A 118 16.36 29.20 17.74
N ALA A 119 15.73 28.27 18.45
CA ALA A 119 15.18 28.54 19.78
C ALA A 119 16.25 28.87 20.82
N GLY A 120 17.35 28.11 20.86
CA GLY A 120 18.29 28.18 21.98
C GLY A 120 17.57 27.95 23.32
N GLU A 121 17.51 28.99 24.16
CA GLU A 121 16.74 29.04 25.43
C GLU A 121 15.43 29.84 25.35
N GLN A 122 15.13 30.41 24.19
CA GLN A 122 13.96 31.25 23.93
C GLN A 122 12.80 30.42 23.38
N VAL A 123 11.69 31.07 23.04
CA VAL A 123 10.61 30.44 22.28
C VAL A 123 10.96 30.48 20.80
N ALA A 124 10.80 29.36 20.10
CA ALA A 124 10.74 29.35 18.64
C ALA A 124 9.44 28.76 18.13
N LEU A 125 8.99 29.25 16.97
CA LEU A 125 7.83 28.73 16.27
C LEU A 125 8.13 28.56 14.79
N LEU A 126 7.62 27.49 14.21
CA LEU A 126 7.69 27.29 12.77
C LEU A 126 6.51 28.01 12.11
N THR A 127 6.80 28.86 11.12
CA THR A 127 5.80 29.62 10.35
C THR A 127 5.81 29.21 8.88
N ASP A 128 4.73 29.52 8.17
CA ASP A 128 4.64 29.36 6.71
C ASP A 128 3.93 30.57 6.09
N VAL A 129 4.11 30.80 4.80
CA VAL A 129 3.45 31.88 4.07
C VAL A 129 2.57 31.28 2.98
N LEU A 130 1.26 31.30 3.20
CA LEU A 130 0.29 30.68 2.30
C LEU A 130 -0.42 31.72 1.42
N ASN A 131 -0.73 31.33 0.18
CA ASN A 131 -1.58 32.13 -0.69
C ASN A 131 -3.01 32.27 -0.13
N ASN A 132 -3.52 31.21 0.50
CA ASN A 132 -4.78 31.20 1.20
C ASN A 132 -4.56 30.73 2.66
N PRO A 133 -4.53 31.67 3.63
CA PRO A 133 -4.24 31.34 5.02
C PRO A 133 -5.49 30.90 5.82
N THR A 134 -6.67 30.81 5.17
CA THR A 134 -7.95 30.52 5.84
C THR A 134 -7.88 29.29 6.75
N GLY A 135 -8.28 29.45 8.00
CA GLY A 135 -8.36 28.35 8.97
C GLY A 135 -7.12 28.15 9.83
N TYR A 136 -6.04 28.90 9.59
CA TYR A 136 -4.83 28.89 10.44
C TYR A 136 -4.79 30.10 11.38
N GLY A 137 -3.98 30.03 12.45
CA GLY A 137 -3.62 31.21 13.25
C GLY A 137 -2.66 32.15 12.51
N ARG A 138 -2.80 33.45 12.72
CA ARG A 138 -2.01 34.53 12.07
C ARG A 138 -0.86 34.97 12.97
N ILE A 139 0.33 35.11 12.41
CA ILE A 139 1.48 35.68 13.14
C ILE A 139 1.34 37.19 13.18
N ILE A 140 1.18 37.75 14.38
CA ILE A 140 1.09 39.20 14.59
C ILE A 140 2.47 39.71 14.96
N ARG A 141 2.94 40.72 14.23
CA ARG A 141 4.24 41.36 14.45
C ARG A 141 4.05 42.80 14.89
N ASN A 142 4.89 43.25 15.80
CA ASN A 142 4.96 44.65 16.23
C ASN A 142 5.67 45.52 15.18
N ARG A 143 5.83 46.81 15.47
CA ARG A 143 6.48 47.79 14.56
C ARG A 143 7.96 47.51 14.29
N GLU A 144 8.64 46.78 15.18
CA GLU A 144 10.04 46.37 15.05
C GLU A 144 10.18 45.04 14.27
N GLY A 145 9.06 44.45 13.85
CA GLY A 145 9.01 43.18 13.14
C GLY A 145 9.11 41.94 14.05
N LYS A 146 9.16 42.12 15.37
CA LYS A 146 9.15 41.02 16.34
C LYS A 146 7.75 40.41 16.46
N VAL A 147 7.67 39.10 16.71
CA VAL A 147 6.40 38.42 16.97
C VAL A 147 5.85 38.87 18.31
N GLU A 148 4.58 39.30 18.32
CA GLU A 148 3.88 39.81 19.51
C GLU A 148 2.80 38.83 19.98
N ALA A 149 2.09 38.22 19.04
CA ALA A 149 1.00 37.30 19.33
C ALA A 149 0.74 36.37 18.14
N ILE A 150 -0.04 35.32 18.39
CA ILE A 150 -0.71 34.55 17.36
C ILE A 150 -2.21 34.70 17.58
N VAL A 151 -2.97 35.00 16.52
CA VAL A 151 -4.42 35.13 16.61
C VAL A 151 -5.09 34.08 15.74
N GLU A 152 -5.92 33.23 16.34
CA GLU A 152 -6.66 32.17 15.64
C GLU A 152 -7.68 32.74 14.64
N GLU A 153 -7.97 32.00 13.57
CA GLU A 153 -8.84 32.46 12.46
C GLU A 153 -10.23 32.93 12.92
N LYS A 154 -10.79 32.30 13.96
CA LYS A 154 -12.12 32.64 14.48
C LYS A 154 -12.12 33.94 15.30
N ASP A 155 -11.00 34.26 15.92
CA ASP A 155 -10.79 35.43 16.77
C ASP A 155 -10.19 36.60 15.98
N ALA A 156 -9.63 36.34 14.80
CA ALA A 156 -8.99 37.33 13.94
C ALA A 156 -9.99 38.33 13.34
N ARG A 157 -9.65 39.63 13.45
CA ARG A 157 -10.34 40.71 12.72
C ARG A 157 -10.03 40.65 11.23
N ILE A 158 -10.85 41.32 10.41
CA ILE A 158 -10.71 41.32 8.93
C ILE A 158 -9.29 41.66 8.48
N GLU A 159 -8.67 42.69 9.08
CA GLU A 159 -7.29 43.09 8.78
C GLU A 159 -6.27 42.00 9.13
N GLN A 160 -6.45 41.32 10.26
CA GLN A 160 -5.58 40.23 10.70
C GLN A 160 -5.75 38.99 9.80
N LYS A 161 -6.98 38.70 9.34
CA LYS A 161 -7.24 37.59 8.42
C LYS A 161 -6.51 37.72 7.09
N ALA A 162 -6.18 38.95 6.67
CA ALA A 162 -5.40 39.22 5.46
C ALA A 162 -3.91 38.87 5.60
N ILE A 163 -3.38 38.69 6.82
CA ILE A 163 -1.99 38.29 7.05
C ILE A 163 -1.78 36.87 6.48
N ARG A 164 -0.75 36.71 5.66
CA ARG A 164 -0.44 35.42 4.99
C ARG A 164 0.54 34.55 5.75
N GLU A 165 1.31 35.13 6.67
CA GLU A 165 2.18 34.39 7.57
C GLU A 165 1.33 33.68 8.63
N ILE A 166 1.40 32.36 8.66
CA ILE A 166 0.58 31.50 9.51
C ILE A 166 1.41 30.74 10.53
N ASN A 167 0.76 30.38 11.63
CA ASN A 167 1.26 29.44 12.61
C ASN A 167 1.09 28.01 12.08
N THR A 168 2.17 27.23 12.06
CA THR A 168 2.11 25.79 11.72
C THR A 168 1.66 24.92 12.90
N GLY A 169 1.73 25.47 14.12
CA GLY A 169 1.52 24.76 15.38
C GLY A 169 2.79 24.17 15.99
N ILE A 170 3.90 24.09 15.26
CA ILE A 170 5.14 23.50 15.78
C ILE A 170 5.91 24.56 16.59
N PHE A 171 6.16 24.26 17.87
CA PHE A 171 6.83 25.16 18.82
C PHE A 171 8.02 24.48 19.50
N VAL A 172 9.02 25.27 19.86
CA VAL A 172 10.00 24.95 20.89
C VAL A 172 9.80 25.91 22.05
N LEU A 173 9.54 25.37 23.24
CA LEU A 173 9.23 26.14 24.44
C LEU A 173 10.26 25.85 25.55
N PRO A 174 10.77 26.87 26.26
CA PRO A 174 11.63 26.68 27.41
C PRO A 174 10.83 26.13 28.60
N ASN A 175 11.30 25.04 29.20
CA ASN A 175 10.55 24.37 30.26
C ASN A 175 10.39 25.23 31.52
N LYS A 176 11.35 26.13 31.79
CA LYS A 176 11.37 27.01 32.96
C LYS A 176 10.09 27.84 33.10
N ASN A 177 9.50 28.24 31.98
CA ASN A 177 8.31 29.10 31.94
C ASN A 177 7.04 28.34 31.56
N LEU A 178 7.17 27.14 31.00
CA LEU A 178 6.10 26.39 30.36
C LEU A 178 4.91 26.13 31.29
N GLU A 179 5.15 25.64 32.51
CA GLU A 179 4.08 25.34 33.47
C GLU A 179 3.27 26.60 33.84
N ASN A 180 3.97 27.71 34.12
CA ASN A 180 3.33 28.98 34.46
C ASN A 180 2.50 29.51 33.29
N TRP A 181 3.01 29.44 32.07
CA TRP A 181 2.27 29.88 30.89
C TRP A 181 1.03 29.02 30.65
N LEU A 182 1.15 27.70 30.71
CA LEU A 182 0.01 26.79 30.53
C LEU A 182 -1.05 26.94 31.63
N ASN A 183 -0.66 27.31 32.85
CA ASN A 183 -1.60 27.61 33.93
C ASN A 183 -2.28 28.98 33.79
N ALA A 184 -1.68 29.92 33.06
CA ALA A 184 -2.24 31.24 32.79
C ALA A 184 -3.14 31.29 31.55
N LEU A 185 -3.24 30.21 30.77
CA LEU A 185 -4.14 30.14 29.62
C LEU A 185 -5.60 30.30 30.05
N SER A 186 -6.35 31.04 29.25
CA SER A 186 -7.80 31.25 29.42
C SER A 186 -8.58 30.59 28.29
N ALA A 187 -9.82 30.21 28.57
CA ALA A 187 -10.78 29.74 27.58
C ALA A 187 -11.70 30.88 27.07
N GLU A 188 -11.40 32.15 27.41
CA GLU A 188 -12.16 33.33 26.96
C GLU A 188 -11.83 33.70 25.51
N ASN A 189 -12.26 32.85 24.58
CA ASN A 189 -12.13 33.06 23.13
C ASN A 189 -13.35 32.50 22.39
N ALA A 190 -13.40 32.67 21.07
CA ALA A 190 -14.53 32.27 20.23
C ALA A 190 -14.84 30.76 20.27
N GLN A 191 -13.93 29.91 20.76
CA GLN A 191 -14.14 28.45 20.86
C GLN A 191 -14.37 27.94 22.28
N GLY A 192 -14.06 28.71 23.32
CA GLY A 192 -14.09 28.19 24.69
C GLY A 192 -12.98 27.17 24.96
N GLU A 193 -11.83 27.28 24.29
CA GLU A 193 -10.73 26.31 24.35
C GLU A 193 -9.45 26.96 24.88
N TYR A 194 -8.57 26.21 25.54
CA TYR A 194 -7.23 26.69 25.91
C TYR A 194 -6.31 26.61 24.69
N TYR A 195 -6.04 27.74 24.04
CA TYR A 195 -5.15 27.77 22.88
C TYR A 195 -3.68 27.75 23.29
N LEU A 196 -2.90 26.81 22.74
CA LEU A 196 -1.45 26.81 22.93
C LEU A 196 -0.81 28.09 22.36
N THR A 197 -1.40 28.69 21.32
CA THR A 197 -0.89 29.90 20.68
C THR A 197 -0.74 31.08 21.63
N ASP A 198 -1.54 31.15 22.68
CA ASP A 198 -1.52 32.27 23.62
C ASP A 198 -0.26 32.28 24.49
N VAL A 199 0.50 31.16 24.54
CA VAL A 199 1.82 31.15 25.20
C VAL A 199 2.81 32.13 24.54
N VAL A 200 2.60 32.48 23.27
CA VAL A 200 3.42 33.50 22.57
C VAL A 200 3.24 34.87 23.23
N GLY A 201 2.00 35.29 23.48
CA GLY A 201 1.74 36.56 24.16
C GLY A 201 2.27 36.57 25.60
N LEU A 202 2.19 35.43 26.29
CA LEU A 202 2.73 35.26 27.64
C LEU A 202 4.27 35.30 27.66
N ALA A 203 4.93 34.75 26.64
CA ALA A 203 6.38 34.83 26.49
C ALA A 203 6.84 36.28 26.27
N VAL A 204 6.16 37.03 25.40
CA VAL A 204 6.43 38.45 25.16
C VAL A 204 6.21 39.27 26.44
N ARG A 205 5.15 39.00 27.21
CA ARG A 205 4.90 39.64 28.50
C ARG A 205 6.03 39.41 29.51
N ASP A 206 6.61 38.21 29.50
CA ASP A 206 7.66 37.79 30.43
C ASP A 206 9.08 38.08 29.90
N ASP A 207 9.21 38.91 28.85
CA ASP A 207 10.49 39.32 28.22
C ASP A 207 11.32 38.12 27.70
N VAL A 208 10.63 37.09 27.20
CA VAL A 208 11.22 35.95 26.49
C VAL A 208 11.03 36.18 24.99
N ASP A 209 12.12 36.17 24.23
CA ASP A 209 12.07 36.39 22.79
C ASP A 209 11.29 35.26 22.10
N VAL A 210 10.52 35.64 21.09
CA VAL A 210 9.74 34.72 20.25
C VAL A 210 10.32 34.75 18.83
N LEU A 211 10.98 33.67 18.46
CA LEU A 211 11.80 33.54 17.26
C LEU A 211 11.06 32.74 16.17
N PRO A 212 10.50 33.39 15.14
CA PRO A 212 9.85 32.70 14.04
C PRO A 212 10.88 32.13 13.07
N MET A 213 10.65 30.90 12.62
CA MET A 213 11.41 30.27 11.55
C MET A 213 10.47 29.87 10.42
N ALA A 214 10.68 30.41 9.22
CA ALA A 214 9.89 30.02 8.06
C ALA A 214 10.25 28.60 7.61
N VAL A 215 9.24 27.79 7.31
CA VAL A 215 9.45 26.43 6.78
C VAL A 215 10.02 26.49 5.36
N ARG A 216 11.01 25.65 5.05
CA ARG A 216 11.65 25.60 3.72
C ARG A 216 10.71 25.13 2.59
N ALA A 217 9.64 24.42 2.93
CA ALA A 217 8.61 24.00 2.01
C ALA A 217 7.31 23.69 2.77
N SER A 218 6.20 24.25 2.32
CA SER A 218 4.90 24.20 3.04
C SER A 218 4.45 22.77 3.40
N TYR A 219 4.71 21.79 2.54
CA TYR A 219 4.30 20.40 2.79
C TYR A 219 4.97 19.77 4.03
N LEU A 220 6.12 20.30 4.49
CA LEU A 220 6.80 19.81 5.70
C LEU A 220 6.01 20.13 6.97
N ALA A 221 5.21 21.19 6.94
CA ALA A 221 4.36 21.64 8.03
C ALA A 221 2.86 21.44 7.75
N ALA A 222 2.52 20.79 6.64
CA ALA A 222 1.14 20.58 6.24
C ALA A 222 0.48 19.47 7.06
N GLY A 223 -0.59 19.83 7.76
CA GLY A 223 -1.45 18.89 8.48
C GLY A 223 -2.54 18.27 7.61
N VAL A 224 -2.93 17.04 7.92
CA VAL A 224 -4.02 16.33 7.25
C VAL A 224 -5.30 16.41 8.08
N ASN A 225 -6.32 17.05 7.50
CA ASN A 225 -7.65 17.15 8.10
C ASN A 225 -8.75 16.43 7.31
N ASN A 226 -8.51 16.13 6.04
CA ASN A 226 -9.44 15.42 5.16
C ASN A 226 -8.70 14.49 4.18
N LYS A 227 -9.44 13.70 3.41
CA LYS A 227 -8.88 12.72 2.47
C LYS A 227 -8.16 13.32 1.27
N MET A 228 -8.52 14.55 0.85
CA MET A 228 -7.83 15.22 -0.25
C MET A 228 -6.41 15.59 0.16
N GLN A 229 -6.26 16.20 1.35
CA GLN A 229 -4.95 16.52 1.93
C GLN A 229 -4.12 15.27 2.17
N LEU A 230 -4.74 14.17 2.64
CA LEU A 230 -4.03 12.90 2.80
C LEU A 230 -3.46 12.39 1.47
N ALA A 231 -4.26 12.43 0.39
CA ALA A 231 -3.82 11.99 -0.94
C ALA A 231 -2.74 12.91 -1.53
N GLU A 232 -2.82 14.22 -1.27
CA GLU A 232 -1.79 15.18 -1.67
C GLU A 232 -0.45 14.88 -1.00
N LEU A 233 -0.43 14.74 0.33
CA LEU A 233 0.80 14.41 1.06
C LEU A 233 1.33 13.02 0.68
N GLU A 234 0.46 12.06 0.38
CA GLU A 234 0.87 10.76 -0.16
C GLU A 234 1.64 10.92 -1.48
N ARG A 235 1.14 11.70 -2.43
CA ARG A 235 1.86 11.92 -3.71
C ARG A 235 3.19 12.66 -3.50
N ILE A 236 3.23 13.65 -2.60
CA ILE A 236 4.48 14.35 -2.27
C ILE A 236 5.51 13.38 -1.68
N TYR A 237 5.08 12.48 -0.78
CA TYR A 237 5.95 11.47 -0.20
C TYR A 237 6.46 10.47 -1.25
N GLN A 238 5.59 9.95 -2.11
CA GLN A 238 5.99 9.03 -3.18
C GLN A 238 6.99 9.68 -4.15
N ASN A 239 6.76 10.94 -4.54
CA ASN A 239 7.67 11.66 -5.42
C ASN A 239 9.05 11.86 -4.81
N ARG A 240 9.13 12.07 -3.49
CA ARG A 240 10.41 12.14 -2.76
C ARG A 240 11.13 10.80 -2.78
N GLN A 241 10.44 9.71 -2.47
CA GLN A 241 11.01 8.36 -2.51
C GLN A 241 11.54 8.01 -3.91
N ALA A 242 10.75 8.31 -4.95
CA ALA A 242 11.16 8.11 -6.34
C ALA A 242 12.40 8.95 -6.70
N SER A 243 12.45 10.21 -6.24
CA SER A 243 13.62 11.08 -6.47
C SER A 243 14.89 10.55 -5.81
N GLU A 244 14.78 9.98 -4.60
CA GLU A 244 15.93 9.36 -3.92
C GLU A 244 16.41 8.10 -4.65
N LEU A 245 15.51 7.28 -5.19
CA LEU A 245 15.88 6.11 -6.01
C LEU A 245 16.60 6.53 -7.29
N LEU A 246 16.12 7.57 -7.98
CA LEU A 246 16.77 8.12 -9.17
C LEU A 246 18.19 8.62 -8.85
N LYS A 247 18.37 9.32 -7.71
CA LYS A 247 19.71 9.77 -7.25
C LYS A 247 20.64 8.60 -6.94
N GLN A 248 20.10 7.46 -6.51
CA GLN A 248 20.84 6.23 -6.25
C GLN A 248 21.19 5.45 -7.54
N GLY A 249 20.73 5.90 -8.72
CA GLY A 249 21.02 5.28 -10.01
C GLY A 249 19.96 4.28 -10.50
N VAL A 250 18.84 4.14 -9.79
CA VAL A 250 17.72 3.31 -10.25
C VAL A 250 17.03 3.98 -11.44
N THR A 251 16.74 3.22 -12.49
CA THR A 251 15.96 3.71 -13.62
C THR A 251 14.47 3.51 -13.36
N LEU A 252 13.74 4.59 -13.13
CA LEU A 252 12.28 4.58 -13.07
C LEU A 252 11.73 5.07 -14.41
N LEU A 253 10.98 4.23 -15.14
CA LEU A 253 10.42 4.61 -16.44
C LEU A 253 9.33 5.68 -16.33
N ASP A 254 8.64 5.74 -15.19
CA ASP A 254 7.75 6.85 -14.82
C ASP A 254 7.78 7.07 -13.29
N PRO A 255 8.54 8.07 -12.80
CA PRO A 255 8.65 8.35 -11.37
C PRO A 255 7.34 8.73 -10.69
N MET A 256 6.31 9.15 -11.44
CA MET A 256 4.98 9.51 -10.90
C MET A 256 4.06 8.29 -10.74
N ARG A 257 4.47 7.14 -11.28
CA ARG A 257 3.70 5.89 -11.27
C ARG A 257 4.51 4.75 -10.64
N VAL A 258 5.15 5.03 -9.52
CA VAL A 258 5.71 4.02 -8.63
C VAL A 258 5.29 4.34 -7.20
N ASP A 259 4.92 3.31 -6.45
CA ASP A 259 4.48 3.45 -5.06
C ASP A 259 5.34 2.57 -4.16
N ILE A 260 6.01 3.18 -3.17
CA ILE A 260 6.78 2.48 -2.14
C ILE A 260 6.04 2.64 -0.80
N ARG A 261 5.66 1.52 -0.19
CA ARG A 261 4.90 1.42 1.06
C ARG A 261 5.64 0.55 2.08
N GLY A 262 6.82 1.01 2.47
CA GLY A 262 7.78 0.27 3.28
C GLY A 262 9.21 0.64 2.91
N SER A 263 10.11 -0.32 2.84
CA SER A 263 11.49 -0.14 2.40
C SER A 263 11.73 -0.80 1.04
N LEU A 264 12.43 -0.09 0.16
CA LEU A 264 12.91 -0.60 -1.12
C LEU A 264 14.41 -0.36 -1.20
N LYS A 265 15.18 -1.45 -1.26
CA LYS A 265 16.63 -1.42 -1.47
C LYS A 265 16.92 -1.91 -2.87
N CYS A 266 17.69 -1.14 -3.62
CA CYS A 266 18.07 -1.48 -5.00
C CYS A 266 19.59 -1.56 -5.12
N GLY A 267 20.06 -2.53 -5.89
CA GLY A 267 21.40 -2.60 -6.42
C GLY A 267 21.61 -1.66 -7.62
N GLN A 268 22.69 -1.88 -8.35
CA GLN A 268 23.05 -1.14 -9.56
C GLN A 268 22.20 -1.56 -10.76
N ASP A 269 21.98 -0.65 -11.71
CA ASP A 269 21.30 -0.92 -12.98
C ASP A 269 19.90 -1.56 -12.85
N VAL A 270 19.21 -1.29 -11.74
CA VAL A 270 17.81 -1.71 -11.55
C VAL A 270 16.89 -0.87 -12.41
N ILE A 271 15.96 -1.51 -13.13
CA ILE A 271 14.95 -0.86 -13.96
C ILE A 271 13.56 -1.19 -13.42
N ILE A 272 12.74 -0.18 -13.19
CA ILE A 272 11.36 -0.31 -12.71
C ILE A 272 10.43 0.40 -13.69
N ASP A 273 9.53 -0.38 -14.27
CA ASP A 273 8.48 0.08 -15.18
C ASP A 273 7.27 0.62 -14.41
N VAL A 274 6.29 1.11 -15.15
CA VAL A 274 5.16 1.90 -14.66
C VAL A 274 4.19 1.10 -13.79
N ASN A 275 3.53 1.78 -12.87
CA ASN A 275 2.51 1.27 -11.96
C ASN A 275 3.01 0.15 -11.02
N ALA A 276 4.32 0.05 -10.79
CA ALA A 276 4.86 -0.90 -9.83
C ALA A 276 4.58 -0.45 -8.39
N VAL A 277 4.15 -1.39 -7.54
CA VAL A 277 3.88 -1.15 -6.12
C VAL A 277 4.75 -2.06 -5.27
N PHE A 278 5.50 -1.47 -4.35
CA PHE A 278 6.38 -2.16 -3.41
C PHE A 278 5.84 -2.01 -1.99
N GLU A 279 5.66 -3.10 -1.26
CA GLU A 279 5.09 -3.09 0.10
C GLU A 279 5.99 -3.85 1.09
N GLY A 280 6.05 -3.38 2.34
CA GLY A 280 6.90 -4.00 3.36
C GLY A 280 8.38 -3.88 3.00
N ASP A 281 9.17 -4.94 3.18
CA ASP A 281 10.62 -4.90 2.93
C ASP A 281 10.99 -5.61 1.62
N VAL A 282 11.36 -4.83 0.60
CA VAL A 282 11.76 -5.36 -0.71
C VAL A 282 13.23 -5.06 -0.99
N ALA A 283 13.94 -6.07 -1.50
CA ALA A 283 15.32 -5.95 -1.97
C ALA A 283 15.45 -6.44 -3.42
N LEU A 284 15.97 -5.57 -4.28
CA LEU A 284 16.28 -5.85 -5.68
C LEU A 284 17.79 -5.80 -5.85
N ALA A 285 18.42 -6.90 -6.27
CA ALA A 285 19.85 -6.95 -6.54
C ALA A 285 20.22 -6.28 -7.89
N ASP A 286 21.50 -6.34 -8.26
CA ASP A 286 22.02 -5.69 -9.46
C ASP A 286 21.35 -6.21 -10.74
N GLY A 287 21.06 -5.30 -11.68
CA GLY A 287 20.49 -5.63 -12.99
C GLY A 287 19.05 -6.16 -12.98
N VAL A 288 18.35 -6.11 -11.84
CA VAL A 288 16.94 -6.54 -11.76
C VAL A 288 16.04 -5.66 -12.62
N GLN A 289 15.10 -6.28 -13.34
CA GLN A 289 14.11 -5.58 -14.16
C GLN A 289 12.70 -5.92 -13.69
N ILE A 290 11.93 -4.89 -13.33
CA ILE A 290 10.53 -5.00 -12.91
C ILE A 290 9.64 -4.42 -14.00
N GLY A 291 8.81 -5.27 -14.61
CA GLY A 291 7.84 -4.90 -15.63
C GLY A 291 6.60 -4.21 -15.06
N ALA A 292 5.79 -3.63 -15.96
CA ALA A 292 4.66 -2.81 -15.56
C ALA A 292 3.61 -3.54 -14.70
N ASN A 293 2.97 -2.80 -13.79
CA ASN A 293 1.85 -3.26 -12.96
C ASN A 293 2.21 -4.46 -12.06
N CYS A 294 3.47 -4.60 -11.66
CA CYS A 294 3.86 -5.58 -10.65
C CYS A 294 3.53 -5.10 -9.23
N VAL A 295 3.18 -6.03 -8.35
CA VAL A 295 3.03 -5.78 -6.91
C VAL A 295 3.95 -6.73 -6.16
N ILE A 296 4.90 -6.18 -5.43
CA ILE A 296 5.96 -6.94 -4.77
C ILE A 296 5.98 -6.59 -3.28
N LYS A 297 5.79 -7.60 -2.43
CA LYS A 297 5.72 -7.43 -0.99
C LYS A 297 6.64 -8.38 -0.25
N ASN A 298 7.45 -7.86 0.67
CA ASN A 298 8.35 -8.66 1.51
C ASN A 298 9.18 -9.69 0.70
N ALA A 299 9.87 -9.23 -0.35
CA ALA A 299 10.51 -10.13 -1.30
C ALA A 299 11.97 -9.75 -1.58
N LYS A 300 12.79 -10.76 -1.86
CA LYS A 300 14.18 -10.59 -2.29
C LYS A 300 14.34 -11.14 -3.70
N ILE A 301 14.85 -10.30 -4.61
CA ILE A 301 15.00 -10.62 -6.03
C ILE A 301 16.49 -10.56 -6.38
N GLY A 302 17.05 -11.70 -6.82
CA GLY A 302 18.45 -11.88 -7.16
C GLY A 302 18.86 -11.21 -8.47
N GLU A 303 20.17 -11.18 -8.70
CA GLU A 303 20.79 -10.42 -9.80
C GLU A 303 20.25 -10.80 -11.18
N ASN A 304 20.11 -9.82 -12.06
CA ASN A 304 19.68 -10.00 -13.46
C ASN A 304 18.33 -10.72 -13.63
N THR A 305 17.53 -10.81 -12.57
CA THR A 305 16.19 -11.41 -12.62
C THR A 305 15.20 -10.45 -13.25
N VAL A 306 14.35 -11.00 -14.12
CA VAL A 306 13.29 -10.27 -14.81
C VAL A 306 11.94 -10.69 -14.25
N ILE A 307 11.21 -9.73 -13.69
CA ILE A 307 9.81 -9.88 -13.29
C ILE A 307 8.95 -9.23 -14.38
N ALA A 308 8.31 -10.04 -15.21
CA ALA A 308 7.47 -9.59 -16.31
C ALA A 308 6.12 -9.02 -15.81
N PRO A 309 5.43 -8.22 -16.65
CA PRO A 309 4.26 -7.44 -16.25
C PRO A 309 3.13 -8.23 -15.56
N PHE A 310 2.37 -7.53 -14.72
CA PHE A 310 1.20 -8.07 -13.99
C PHE A 310 1.52 -9.26 -13.08
N SER A 311 2.78 -9.40 -12.64
CA SER A 311 3.19 -10.44 -11.70
C SER A 311 3.10 -9.94 -10.26
N HIS A 312 2.59 -10.80 -9.37
CA HIS A 312 2.38 -10.47 -7.96
C HIS A 312 3.18 -11.39 -7.05
N LEU A 313 4.06 -10.82 -6.24
CA LEU A 313 5.01 -11.52 -5.38
C LEU A 313 4.79 -11.11 -3.92
N GLU A 314 4.71 -12.09 -3.02
CA GLU A 314 4.49 -11.85 -1.59
C GLU A 314 5.24 -12.88 -0.74
N ASP A 315 6.05 -12.39 0.20
CA ASP A 315 6.81 -13.17 1.19
C ASP A 315 7.62 -14.31 0.53
N CYS A 316 8.44 -13.96 -0.47
CA CYS A 316 9.15 -14.91 -1.32
C CYS A 316 10.60 -14.51 -1.64
N GLU A 317 11.40 -15.48 -2.08
CA GLU A 317 12.78 -15.28 -2.51
C GLU A 317 12.97 -15.84 -3.92
N VAL A 318 13.58 -15.04 -4.80
CA VAL A 318 13.88 -15.40 -6.19
C VAL A 318 15.38 -15.23 -6.42
N GLY A 319 16.03 -16.29 -6.90
CA GLY A 319 17.46 -16.32 -7.20
C GLY A 319 17.85 -15.45 -8.39
N ALA A 320 19.10 -15.57 -8.83
CA ALA A 320 19.66 -14.80 -9.93
C ALA A 320 19.24 -15.35 -11.30
N ASN A 321 19.20 -14.50 -12.33
CA ASN A 321 18.93 -14.84 -13.72
C ASN A 321 17.58 -15.57 -13.92
N ALA A 322 16.62 -15.35 -13.01
CA ALA A 322 15.29 -15.95 -13.11
C ALA A 322 14.39 -15.14 -14.05
N GLN A 323 13.36 -15.80 -14.59
CA GLN A 323 12.32 -15.18 -15.42
C GLN A 323 10.96 -15.50 -14.81
N ILE A 324 10.26 -14.48 -14.33
CA ILE A 324 8.98 -14.63 -13.62
C ILE A 324 7.88 -13.87 -14.36
N GLY A 325 6.82 -14.55 -14.74
CA GLY A 325 5.65 -13.99 -15.41
C GLY A 325 5.74 -13.95 -16.93
N PRO A 326 4.86 -13.16 -17.59
CA PRO A 326 3.88 -12.24 -16.99
C PRO A 326 2.75 -12.97 -16.27
N PHE A 327 1.93 -12.29 -15.46
CA PHE A 327 0.77 -12.91 -14.76
C PHE A 327 1.13 -14.08 -13.83
N ALA A 328 2.34 -14.08 -13.25
CA ALA A 328 2.73 -15.05 -12.24
C ALA A 328 2.25 -14.62 -10.85
N ARG A 329 1.95 -15.58 -9.97
CA ARG A 329 1.62 -15.34 -8.57
C ARG A 329 2.53 -16.14 -7.65
N LEU A 330 3.51 -15.48 -7.02
CA LEU A 330 4.35 -16.10 -5.99
C LEU A 330 3.82 -15.73 -4.60
N ARG A 331 3.37 -16.73 -3.86
CA ARG A 331 2.76 -16.61 -2.53
C ARG A 331 3.79 -16.90 -1.43
N PRO A 332 3.42 -16.66 -0.15
CA PRO A 332 4.35 -16.84 0.95
C PRO A 332 5.08 -18.17 0.94
N LYS A 333 6.38 -18.10 1.27
CA LYS A 333 7.32 -19.22 1.33
C LYS A 333 7.63 -19.86 -0.03
N ALA A 334 7.42 -19.15 -1.13
CA ALA A 334 8.00 -19.53 -2.41
C ALA A 334 9.51 -19.19 -2.42
N VAL A 335 10.34 -20.19 -2.73
CA VAL A 335 11.81 -20.04 -2.82
C VAL A 335 12.26 -20.60 -4.16
N LEU A 336 12.72 -19.73 -5.04
CA LEU A 336 13.12 -20.08 -6.40
C LEU A 336 14.64 -19.91 -6.48
N ALA A 337 15.35 -20.96 -6.86
CA ALA A 337 16.79 -20.89 -7.11
C ALA A 337 17.11 -20.11 -8.39
N ASP A 338 18.40 -20.01 -8.72
CA ASP A 338 18.87 -19.33 -9.92
C ASP A 338 18.31 -19.96 -11.21
N GLU A 339 18.20 -19.15 -12.26
CA GLU A 339 17.83 -19.57 -13.61
C GLU A 339 16.44 -20.24 -13.71
N VAL A 340 15.61 -20.13 -12.66
CA VAL A 340 14.23 -20.64 -12.66
C VAL A 340 13.35 -19.82 -13.61
N HIS A 341 12.48 -20.51 -14.33
CA HIS A 341 11.47 -19.87 -15.18
C HIS A 341 10.06 -20.19 -14.67
N ILE A 342 9.33 -19.16 -14.26
CA ILE A 342 7.90 -19.21 -13.97
C ILE A 342 7.20 -18.37 -15.02
N GLY A 343 6.38 -18.98 -15.87
CA GLY A 343 5.69 -18.25 -16.93
C GLY A 343 4.27 -17.84 -16.53
N ASN A 344 3.39 -17.72 -17.52
CA ASN A 344 2.09 -17.10 -17.31
C ASN A 344 1.04 -17.99 -16.66
N PHE A 345 0.25 -17.37 -15.78
CA PHE A 345 -0.82 -18.02 -15.02
C PHE A 345 -0.31 -19.19 -14.18
N VAL A 346 0.87 -19.01 -13.58
CA VAL A 346 1.46 -19.96 -12.65
C VAL A 346 1.40 -19.41 -11.24
N GLU A 347 0.84 -20.19 -10.32
CA GLU A 347 0.79 -19.89 -8.89
C GLU A 347 1.74 -20.82 -8.14
N VAL A 348 2.62 -20.24 -7.31
CA VAL A 348 3.57 -20.98 -6.46
C VAL A 348 3.35 -20.59 -5.01
N LYS A 349 3.22 -21.57 -4.11
CA LYS A 349 3.01 -21.35 -2.67
C LYS A 349 3.76 -22.39 -1.85
N ASN A 350 4.47 -21.95 -0.80
CA ASN A 350 5.19 -22.83 0.11
C ASN A 350 5.98 -23.93 -0.63
N THR A 351 6.72 -23.52 -1.65
CA THR A 351 7.36 -24.43 -2.61
C THR A 351 8.78 -23.97 -2.89
N THR A 352 9.72 -24.92 -2.88
CA THR A 352 11.11 -24.70 -3.30
C THR A 352 11.31 -25.24 -4.71
N ILE A 353 11.91 -24.43 -5.59
CA ILE A 353 12.19 -24.80 -6.99
C ILE A 353 13.69 -24.71 -7.25
N GLY A 354 14.29 -25.83 -7.63
CA GLY A 354 15.71 -25.96 -7.89
C GLY A 354 16.16 -25.26 -9.17
N LYS A 355 17.48 -25.05 -9.24
CA LYS A 355 18.15 -24.27 -10.30
C LYS A 355 17.76 -24.72 -11.71
N GLY A 356 17.46 -23.77 -12.58
CA GLY A 356 17.18 -24.01 -14.01
C GLY A 356 15.86 -24.72 -14.30
N SER A 357 15.02 -24.96 -13.28
CA SER A 357 13.72 -25.61 -13.45
C SER A 357 12.67 -24.64 -13.99
N LYS A 358 11.66 -25.20 -14.65
CA LYS A 358 10.67 -24.42 -15.43
C LYS A 358 9.25 -24.88 -15.13
N ALA A 359 8.36 -23.93 -14.91
CA ALA A 359 6.92 -24.10 -14.91
C ALA A 359 6.30 -22.93 -15.68
N ASN A 360 6.05 -23.14 -16.97
CA ASN A 360 5.85 -22.01 -17.87
C ASN A 360 4.39 -21.57 -18.03
N HIS A 361 3.41 -22.45 -17.79
CA HIS A 361 2.03 -22.12 -18.16
C HIS A 361 1.02 -22.78 -17.22
N LEU A 362 -0.01 -22.03 -16.79
CA LEU A 362 -1.28 -22.56 -16.26
C LEU A 362 -1.11 -23.65 -15.18
N THR A 363 -0.28 -23.40 -14.17
CA THR A 363 0.15 -24.43 -13.22
C THR A 363 -0.04 -23.95 -11.79
N TYR A 364 -0.44 -24.84 -10.88
CA TYR A 364 -0.40 -24.59 -9.44
C TYR A 364 0.60 -25.52 -8.76
N LEU A 365 1.56 -24.91 -8.04
CA LEU A 365 2.61 -25.59 -7.28
C LEU A 365 2.52 -25.16 -5.80
N GLY A 366 1.84 -25.98 -5.01
CA GLY A 366 1.59 -25.75 -3.59
C GLY A 366 2.20 -26.84 -2.72
N ASP A 367 2.91 -26.42 -1.67
CA ASP A 367 3.49 -27.35 -0.69
C ASP A 367 4.42 -28.39 -1.37
N ALA A 368 5.36 -27.96 -2.22
CA ALA A 368 6.21 -28.84 -3.00
C ALA A 368 7.73 -28.59 -2.86
N THR A 369 8.53 -29.59 -3.18
CA THR A 369 9.99 -29.46 -3.40
C THR A 369 10.30 -29.98 -4.79
N ILE A 370 10.85 -29.13 -5.65
CA ILE A 370 11.14 -29.45 -7.05
C ILE A 370 12.65 -29.33 -7.25
N GLY A 371 13.28 -30.36 -7.79
CA GLY A 371 14.70 -30.41 -8.10
C GLY A 371 15.13 -29.45 -9.20
N THR A 372 16.36 -29.60 -9.63
CA THR A 372 17.05 -28.81 -10.65
C THR A 372 16.72 -29.30 -12.07
N LYS A 373 16.73 -28.38 -13.04
CA LYS A 373 16.51 -28.65 -14.48
C LYS A 373 15.24 -29.48 -14.78
N THR A 374 14.27 -29.45 -13.87
CA THR A 374 12.98 -30.12 -13.99
C THR A 374 12.02 -29.24 -14.79
N ASN A 375 11.24 -29.85 -15.67
CA ASN A 375 10.25 -29.15 -16.48
C ASN A 375 8.84 -29.62 -16.12
N ILE A 376 8.02 -28.66 -15.70
CA ILE A 376 6.63 -28.85 -15.35
C ILE A 376 5.76 -28.48 -16.55
N GLY A 377 5.06 -29.47 -17.09
CA GLY A 377 4.13 -29.31 -18.20
C GLY A 377 2.99 -28.35 -17.87
N ALA A 378 2.43 -27.73 -18.91
CA ALA A 378 1.32 -26.80 -18.76
C ALA A 378 0.08 -27.51 -18.17
N GLY A 379 -0.68 -26.84 -17.31
CA GLY A 379 -1.89 -27.44 -16.71
C GLY A 379 -1.59 -28.36 -15.52
N THR A 380 -0.34 -28.49 -15.08
CA THR A 380 0.00 -29.35 -13.95
C THR A 380 -0.50 -28.75 -12.63
N ILE A 381 -1.02 -29.60 -11.75
CA ILE A 381 -1.51 -29.22 -10.43
C ILE A 381 -0.95 -30.18 -9.38
N THR A 382 -0.37 -29.63 -8.32
CA THR A 382 -0.13 -30.38 -7.08
C THR A 382 -1.40 -30.39 -6.24
N CYS A 383 -2.10 -31.52 -6.17
CA CYS A 383 -3.28 -31.71 -5.35
C CYS A 383 -2.84 -31.93 -3.89
N ASN A 384 -2.60 -30.83 -3.18
CA ASN A 384 -1.93 -30.80 -1.87
C ASN A 384 -2.89 -30.76 -0.67
N TYR A 385 -4.20 -30.84 -0.87
CA TYR A 385 -5.21 -30.68 0.19
C TYR A 385 -6.32 -31.73 0.05
N ASP A 386 -6.65 -32.41 1.15
CA ASP A 386 -7.66 -33.49 1.18
C ASP A 386 -9.04 -33.04 1.71
N GLY A 387 -9.20 -31.76 2.04
CA GLY A 387 -10.37 -31.21 2.74
C GLY A 387 -10.12 -30.88 4.21
N VAL A 388 -9.00 -31.33 4.79
CA VAL A 388 -8.61 -31.05 6.18
C VAL A 388 -7.12 -30.74 6.29
N ASN A 389 -6.27 -31.62 5.77
CA ASN A 389 -4.82 -31.60 5.92
C ASN A 389 -4.13 -31.28 4.60
N LYS A 390 -2.86 -30.87 4.72
CA LYS A 390 -1.98 -30.61 3.58
C LYS A 390 -0.80 -31.55 3.54
N TYR A 391 -0.40 -31.92 2.33
CA TYR A 391 0.66 -32.90 2.10
C TYR A 391 1.66 -32.38 1.06
N GLN A 392 2.90 -32.88 1.14
CA GLN A 392 3.97 -32.46 0.25
C GLN A 392 4.06 -33.29 -1.03
N THR A 393 4.35 -32.61 -2.15
CA THR A 393 4.83 -33.25 -3.39
C THR A 393 6.33 -33.07 -3.52
N VAL A 394 7.08 -34.15 -3.77
CA VAL A 394 8.53 -34.09 -3.98
C VAL A 394 8.85 -34.52 -5.41
N ILE A 395 9.52 -33.66 -6.17
CA ILE A 395 9.92 -33.90 -7.55
C ILE A 395 11.44 -33.79 -7.62
N GLY A 396 12.10 -34.84 -8.13
CA GLY A 396 13.54 -34.92 -8.26
C GLY A 396 14.14 -34.02 -9.33
N ASP A 397 15.41 -34.27 -9.63
CA ASP A 397 16.19 -33.55 -10.64
C ASP A 397 15.89 -34.06 -12.06
N GLU A 398 15.97 -33.16 -13.05
CA GLU A 398 15.84 -33.45 -14.48
C GLU A 398 14.53 -34.17 -14.86
N VAL A 399 13.47 -34.01 -14.06
CA VAL A 399 12.16 -34.63 -14.28
C VAL A 399 11.40 -33.93 -15.40
N ARG A 400 10.62 -34.70 -16.17
CA ARG A 400 9.71 -34.18 -17.19
C ARG A 400 8.27 -34.52 -16.82
N ILE A 401 7.54 -33.55 -16.27
CA ILE A 401 6.11 -33.71 -16.03
C ILE A 401 5.35 -33.36 -17.31
N GLY A 402 4.58 -34.31 -17.84
CA GLY A 402 3.71 -34.07 -18.99
C GLY A 402 2.60 -33.07 -18.66
N SER A 403 2.11 -32.36 -19.68
CA SER A 403 1.00 -31.41 -19.53
C SER A 403 -0.24 -32.05 -18.90
N ASP A 404 -1.01 -31.25 -18.17
CA ASP A 404 -2.26 -31.65 -17.52
C ASP A 404 -2.08 -32.84 -16.55
N THR A 405 -0.91 -32.93 -15.91
CA THR A 405 -0.64 -33.94 -14.88
C THR A 405 -1.17 -33.47 -13.52
N MET A 406 -1.94 -34.33 -12.85
CA MET A 406 -2.37 -34.12 -11.47
C MET A 406 -1.47 -34.92 -10.53
N LEU A 407 -0.80 -34.25 -9.59
CA LEU A 407 0.10 -34.86 -8.62
C LEU A 407 -0.59 -34.92 -7.26
N VAL A 408 -1.14 -36.08 -6.88
CA VAL A 408 -1.90 -36.24 -5.64
C VAL A 408 -0.94 -36.45 -4.48
N ALA A 409 -0.77 -35.42 -3.66
CA ALA A 409 0.14 -35.47 -2.51
C ALA A 409 -0.46 -36.32 -1.36
N PRO A 410 0.39 -36.99 -0.55
CA PRO A 410 1.85 -37.03 -0.64
C PRO A 410 2.33 -37.96 -1.77
N VAL A 411 3.28 -37.49 -2.58
CA VAL A 411 3.87 -38.28 -3.67
C VAL A 411 5.29 -37.84 -4.00
N LYS A 412 6.14 -38.80 -4.35
CA LYS A 412 7.52 -38.58 -4.79
C LYS A 412 7.73 -38.99 -6.25
N ILE A 413 8.32 -38.11 -7.03
CA ILE A 413 8.75 -38.36 -8.41
C ILE A 413 10.28 -38.41 -8.43
N GLY A 414 10.86 -39.58 -8.71
CA GLY A 414 12.30 -39.78 -8.75
C GLY A 414 12.99 -39.05 -9.90
N ASP A 415 14.31 -38.87 -9.77
CA ASP A 415 15.12 -38.14 -10.74
C ASP A 415 14.98 -38.71 -12.16
N LYS A 416 14.99 -37.83 -13.16
CA LYS A 416 14.89 -38.19 -14.59
C LYS A 416 13.64 -38.99 -14.95
N ALA A 417 12.64 -39.07 -14.06
CA ALA A 417 11.36 -39.66 -14.40
C ALA A 417 10.61 -38.79 -15.42
N THR A 418 9.71 -39.40 -16.16
CA THR A 418 8.83 -38.72 -17.11
C THR A 418 7.38 -39.12 -16.83
N THR A 419 6.45 -38.18 -16.76
CA THR A 419 5.02 -38.49 -16.75
C THR A 419 4.41 -38.28 -18.13
N GLY A 420 3.50 -39.18 -18.53
CA GLY A 420 2.67 -38.96 -19.72
C GLY A 420 1.66 -37.83 -19.47
N ALA A 421 1.34 -37.06 -20.51
CA ALA A 421 0.32 -36.01 -20.42
C ALA A 421 -1.05 -36.55 -19.99
N GLY A 422 -1.80 -35.76 -19.21
CA GLY A 422 -3.10 -36.12 -18.67
C GLY A 422 -3.06 -37.21 -17.59
N SER A 423 -1.88 -37.46 -16.99
CA SER A 423 -1.75 -38.51 -15.96
C SER A 423 -2.20 -38.03 -14.59
N VAL A 424 -2.89 -38.88 -13.84
CA VAL A 424 -3.15 -38.68 -12.41
C VAL A 424 -2.20 -39.56 -11.61
N ILE A 425 -1.21 -38.95 -10.96
CA ILE A 425 -0.16 -39.65 -10.22
C ILE A 425 -0.55 -39.71 -8.75
N THR A 426 -0.78 -40.92 -8.25
CA THR A 426 -1.21 -41.20 -6.85
C THR A 426 -0.21 -42.07 -6.08
N LYS A 427 0.89 -42.47 -6.71
CA LYS A 427 1.94 -43.31 -6.15
C LYS A 427 3.30 -42.80 -6.59
N ASP A 428 4.31 -43.10 -5.78
CA ASP A 428 5.68 -42.73 -6.08
C ASP A 428 6.13 -43.28 -7.44
N CYS A 429 6.89 -42.46 -8.16
CA CYS A 429 7.46 -42.79 -9.46
C CYS A 429 8.95 -43.05 -9.30
N GLU A 430 9.41 -44.20 -9.76
CA GLU A 430 10.84 -44.54 -9.73
C GLU A 430 11.67 -43.63 -10.66
N PRO A 431 12.96 -43.40 -10.33
CA PRO A 431 13.88 -42.66 -11.20
C PRO A 431 14.02 -43.28 -12.59
N ASN A 432 14.26 -42.45 -13.60
CA ASN A 432 14.50 -42.85 -15.00
C ASN A 432 13.34 -43.64 -15.66
N LYS A 433 12.13 -43.65 -15.07
CA LYS A 433 10.98 -44.36 -15.63
C LYS A 433 9.99 -43.40 -16.28
N LEU A 434 9.26 -43.93 -17.27
CA LEU A 434 8.04 -43.32 -17.78
C LEU A 434 6.85 -43.83 -16.98
N VAL A 435 6.03 -42.93 -16.45
CA VAL A 435 4.77 -43.24 -15.77
C VAL A 435 3.60 -42.63 -16.53
N VAL A 436 2.63 -43.47 -16.90
CA VAL A 436 1.45 -43.05 -17.65
C VAL A 436 0.22 -43.57 -16.92
N ALA A 437 -0.65 -42.65 -16.48
CA ALA A 437 -1.88 -42.96 -15.76
C ALA A 437 -3.08 -42.28 -16.44
N ARG A 438 -3.40 -42.72 -17.66
CA ARG A 438 -4.48 -42.18 -18.49
C ARG A 438 -5.24 -43.28 -19.24
N ALA A 439 -6.48 -43.00 -19.64
CA ALA A 439 -7.28 -43.93 -20.44
C ALA A 439 -6.69 -44.15 -21.84
N ARG A 440 -6.86 -45.35 -22.40
CA ARG A 440 -6.58 -45.58 -23.83
C ARG A 440 -7.60 -44.81 -24.66
N GLN A 441 -7.14 -44.16 -25.72
CA GLN A 441 -8.01 -43.46 -26.65
C GLN A 441 -8.95 -44.45 -27.36
N THR A 442 -10.21 -44.06 -27.50
CA THR A 442 -11.22 -44.76 -28.31
C THR A 442 -11.88 -43.78 -29.28
N VAL A 443 -12.43 -44.28 -30.38
CA VAL A 443 -13.25 -43.51 -31.33
C VAL A 443 -14.68 -44.03 -31.24
N VAL A 444 -15.65 -43.14 -31.06
CA VAL A 444 -17.07 -43.49 -31.07
C VAL A 444 -17.61 -43.22 -32.47
N GLU A 445 -17.69 -44.29 -33.26
CA GLU A 445 -18.24 -44.23 -34.62
C GLU A 445 -19.72 -43.80 -34.58
N GLY A 446 -20.12 -42.91 -35.48
CA GLY A 446 -21.49 -42.42 -35.59
C GLY A 446 -21.89 -41.33 -34.57
N TRP A 447 -20.96 -40.81 -33.76
CA TRP A 447 -21.25 -39.65 -32.93
C TRP A 447 -21.43 -38.40 -33.81
N VAL A 448 -22.62 -37.79 -33.72
CA VAL A 448 -22.95 -36.51 -34.37
C VAL A 448 -23.09 -35.45 -33.29
N ARG A 449 -22.43 -34.30 -33.48
CA ARG A 449 -22.54 -33.16 -32.57
C ARG A 449 -24.02 -32.70 -32.50
N PRO A 450 -24.62 -32.54 -31.31
CA PRO A 450 -25.97 -32.00 -31.20
C PRO A 450 -26.04 -30.59 -31.80
N GLU A 451 -26.94 -30.40 -32.75
CA GLU A 451 -27.27 -29.09 -33.31
C GLU A 451 -28.59 -28.61 -32.71
N LYS A 452 -28.70 -27.31 -32.45
CA LYS A 452 -30.01 -26.73 -32.11
C LYS A 452 -30.88 -26.85 -33.37
N PRO A 453 -32.14 -27.31 -33.25
CA PRO A 453 -33.07 -27.26 -34.38
C PRO A 453 -33.11 -25.82 -34.88
N ALA A 454 -33.05 -25.64 -36.20
CA ALA A 454 -33.18 -24.33 -36.81
C ALA A 454 -34.48 -23.69 -36.31
N LYS A 455 -34.40 -22.46 -35.77
CA LYS A 455 -35.61 -21.71 -35.47
C LYS A 455 -36.34 -21.51 -36.79
N ASP A 456 -37.58 -21.99 -36.89
CA ASP A 456 -38.46 -21.72 -38.03
C ASP A 456 -38.42 -20.22 -38.34
N GLN A 457 -37.83 -19.85 -39.47
CA GLN A 457 -38.03 -18.53 -40.03
C GLN A 457 -39.52 -18.47 -40.43
N PRO A 458 -40.29 -17.46 -39.99
CA PRO A 458 -41.66 -17.32 -40.47
C PRO A 458 -41.63 -17.21 -41.99
N ALA A 459 -42.36 -18.10 -42.66
CA ALA A 459 -42.45 -18.13 -44.12
C ALA A 459 -42.83 -16.73 -44.62
N ALA A 460 -41.96 -16.14 -45.44
CA ALA A 460 -42.30 -14.95 -46.20
C ALA A 460 -43.54 -15.26 -47.05
N ALA A 461 -44.59 -14.45 -46.91
CA ALA A 461 -45.79 -14.55 -47.72
C ALA A 461 -45.41 -14.48 -49.21
N PRO A 462 -45.96 -15.36 -50.08
CA PRO A 462 -45.61 -15.33 -51.49
C PRO A 462 -46.14 -14.04 -52.13
N ALA A 463 -45.24 -13.34 -52.83
CA ALA A 463 -45.57 -12.19 -53.66
C ALA A 463 -46.54 -12.58 -54.78
N GLU A 464 -47.57 -11.75 -54.99
CA GLU A 464 -48.50 -11.86 -56.11
C GLU A 464 -47.74 -11.86 -57.43
N THR A 465 -47.98 -12.87 -58.26
CA THR A 465 -47.45 -12.97 -59.62
C THR A 465 -48.48 -12.46 -60.61
N GLU A 466 -48.07 -11.49 -61.42
CA GLU A 466 -48.82 -10.98 -62.58
C GLU A 466 -49.12 -12.09 -63.59
N LYS A 467 -50.35 -12.07 -64.12
CA LYS A 467 -50.87 -12.98 -65.14
C LYS A 467 -50.23 -12.73 -66.52
N PRO A 468 -50.14 -13.78 -67.35
CA PRO A 468 -50.49 -13.66 -68.76
C PRO A 468 -51.71 -14.51 -69.17
N ASN A 469 -52.36 -14.05 -70.24
CA ASN A 469 -53.71 -14.40 -70.71
C ASN A 469 -53.73 -15.58 -71.71
N GLU A 470 -54.87 -16.30 -71.71
CA GLU A 470 -55.48 -17.13 -72.80
C GLU A 470 -54.74 -18.39 -73.31
N ALA A 471 -55.37 -19.54 -73.64
CA ALA A 471 -56.77 -19.85 -74.02
C ALA A 471 -57.13 -21.36 -73.81
N ALA A 472 -58.44 -21.63 -73.64
CA ALA A 472 -59.29 -22.77 -74.10
C ALA A 472 -58.76 -24.23 -74.05
N LYS A 473 -59.47 -25.29 -73.65
CA LYS A 473 -60.90 -25.62 -73.44
C LYS A 473 -60.99 -27.00 -72.71
N PRO A 474 -62.19 -27.46 -72.27
CA PRO A 474 -62.40 -28.40 -71.15
C PRO A 474 -62.77 -29.85 -71.56
N ALA A 475 -62.75 -30.80 -70.61
CA ALA A 475 -63.93 -31.61 -70.22
C ALA A 475 -63.60 -32.85 -69.33
N ASN A 476 -64.57 -33.14 -68.45
CA ASN A 476 -64.96 -34.44 -67.85
C ASN A 476 -64.19 -35.00 -66.64
N GLN A 477 -64.84 -34.99 -65.45
CA GLN A 477 -65.68 -36.07 -64.85
C GLN A 477 -64.79 -37.24 -64.34
N SER A 478 -64.82 -37.73 -63.10
CA SER A 478 -65.95 -37.96 -62.19
C SER A 478 -65.46 -38.49 -60.81
N HIS A 479 -66.33 -38.32 -59.80
CA HIS A 479 -66.63 -39.22 -58.66
C HIS A 479 -65.58 -39.53 -57.57
N SER A 480 -65.82 -39.07 -56.32
CA SER A 480 -66.48 -39.76 -55.18
C SER A 480 -65.46 -40.56 -54.34
N ARG A 481 -65.44 -40.68 -53.01
CA ARG A 481 -66.34 -40.57 -51.84
C ARG A 481 -65.39 -40.32 -50.63
N ARG A 482 -65.68 -39.41 -49.70
CA ARG A 482 -66.45 -39.60 -48.46
C ARG A 482 -65.84 -40.55 -47.40
N LYS A 483 -65.69 -39.96 -46.20
CA LYS A 483 -65.74 -40.47 -44.81
C LYS A 483 -64.39 -40.90 -44.19
N ASN A 484 -63.91 -40.25 -43.11
CA ASN A 484 -64.41 -40.03 -41.73
C ASN A 484 -63.98 -41.13 -40.74
N LYS A 485 -63.46 -40.64 -39.61
CA LYS A 485 -63.26 -41.28 -38.29
C LYS A 485 -62.05 -42.25 -38.24
N ARG A 486 -61.18 -42.20 -37.24
CA ARG A 486 -61.31 -41.68 -35.87
C ARG A 486 -59.95 -41.27 -35.34
#